data_AF-A0A813X4V3-F1
#
_entry.id   AF-A0A813X4V3-F1
#
_cell.length_a   1.000
_cell.length_b   1.000
_cell.length_c   1.000
_cell.angle_alpha   90.00
_cell.angle_beta   90.00
_cell.angle_gamma   90.00
#
_symmetry.space_group_name_H-M   'P 1'
#
loop_
_entity.id
_entity.type
_entity.pdbx_description
1 polymer ?
#
loop_
_entity_poly.entity_id
_entity_poly.type
_entity_poly.pdbx_seq_one_letter_code
_entity_poly.pdbx_strand_id
1 'polypeptide(L)'
;MNMTPTAGNRPQPKDNDDNQTSFVGFDNLPKQVHRKIAKRGFEFTLMVVGENGLGKSTLINSLFLTDLYPEQHIPSAQEKLRQSTKIEASTVEIEERGVKVRLTVVDTPGYGDNLNGTENYKAISNYIDHQFERYLKDETGLNRRNISDNRIHCLLYFISSFARGLKPLDIACMKELHHKVNIVPVIAKADALTTMELIQMKQNILQQIHHHHIEIYQIPECDPDDDEETKEKNEQLRKSIPFAIIASAQTYDVQGKILHGRMYPWGFVDIENSDYCDFLKLRTMLITHMQDLQEITDEIHYENYRSDKLQLKKFLANDEKQKKLIQEKDKELRRMQEMLAKMQGSLLEQKK
;
A
#
# COMPACT_ATOMS: atom_id res chain seq x y z
N MET A 1 21.31 -17.18 92.94
CA MET A 1 20.41 -18.19 92.34
C MET A 1 20.06 -17.70 90.95
N ASN A 2 20.84 -18.07 89.94
CA ASN A 2 20.65 -19.27 89.09
C ASN A 2 19.45 -19.12 88.14
N MET A 3 19.71 -18.76 86.88
CA MET A 3 19.65 -19.66 85.70
C MET A 3 19.31 -18.90 84.39
N THR A 4 20.03 -19.35 83.36
CA THR A 4 20.17 -19.00 81.94
C THR A 4 18.92 -18.72 81.08
N PRO A 5 19.06 -18.02 79.93
CA PRO A 5 18.01 -17.83 78.92
C PRO A 5 18.07 -18.86 77.78
N THR A 6 16.92 -19.28 77.24
CA THR A 6 16.86 -20.13 76.04
C THR A 6 15.65 -19.85 75.16
N ALA A 7 15.97 -19.50 73.90
CA ALA A 7 15.41 -20.00 72.64
C ALA A 7 13.90 -19.89 72.32
N GLY A 8 13.63 -19.19 71.20
CA GLY A 8 13.12 -19.84 70.00
C GLY A 8 11.61 -19.92 69.83
N ASN A 9 11.02 -18.84 69.31
CA ASN A 9 9.67 -18.83 68.74
C ASN A 9 9.60 -19.75 67.51
N ARG A 10 8.79 -20.81 67.57
CA ARG A 10 8.26 -21.51 66.39
C ARG A 10 7.00 -20.81 65.90
N PRO A 11 6.82 -20.76 64.57
CA PRO A 11 5.60 -21.33 64.01
C PRO A 11 5.90 -22.35 62.90
N GLN A 12 5.11 -23.42 62.86
CA GLN A 12 4.80 -24.23 61.68
C GLN A 12 3.28 -24.16 61.45
N PRO A 13 2.74 -24.60 60.30
CA PRO A 13 3.16 -24.33 58.93
C PRO A 13 1.98 -23.72 58.12
N LYS A 14 2.27 -23.04 57.01
CA LYS A 14 1.29 -22.88 55.92
C LYS A 14 1.89 -23.57 54.70
N ASP A 15 1.28 -24.68 54.34
CA ASP A 15 1.58 -25.43 53.13
C ASP A 15 1.18 -24.64 51.88
N ASN A 16 2.07 -24.72 50.89
CA ASN A 16 1.85 -24.81 49.45
C ASN A 16 1.13 -23.67 48.72
N ASP A 17 1.90 -22.92 47.94
CA ASP A 17 1.90 -23.10 46.48
C ASP A 17 3.18 -22.50 45.86
N ASP A 18 4.32 -23.16 46.11
CA ASP A 18 5.45 -23.13 45.18
C ASP A 18 5.07 -24.02 43.98
N ASN A 19 4.27 -23.45 43.09
CA ASN A 19 4.05 -24.01 41.77
C ASN A 19 3.83 -22.88 40.75
N GLN A 20 4.73 -21.89 40.71
CA GLN A 20 5.00 -21.16 39.46
C GLN A 20 5.78 -22.09 38.50
N THR A 21 5.12 -23.20 38.17
CA THR A 21 5.35 -23.84 36.89
C THR A 21 5.01 -22.79 35.85
N SER A 22 6.00 -22.51 35.01
CA SER A 22 5.85 -21.82 33.74
C SER A 22 4.61 -22.34 33.01
N PHE A 23 3.49 -21.62 33.16
CA PHE A 23 2.26 -21.90 32.42
C PHE A 23 2.47 -21.43 30.98
N VAL A 24 3.18 -22.26 30.21
CA VAL A 24 3.27 -22.18 28.75
C VAL A 24 2.02 -22.87 28.20
N GLY A 25 0.85 -22.26 28.43
CA GLY A 25 -0.42 -22.69 27.86
C GLY A 25 -0.68 -21.98 26.53
N PHE A 26 -1.52 -22.60 25.67
CA PHE A 26 -2.05 -21.97 24.45
C PHE A 26 -2.76 -20.63 24.74
N ASP A 27 -3.18 -20.38 25.97
CA ASP A 27 -3.75 -19.10 26.41
C ASP A 27 -2.78 -17.92 26.33
N ASN A 28 -1.47 -18.19 26.37
CA ASN A 28 -0.43 -17.17 26.23
C ASN A 28 0.09 -17.05 24.79
N LEU A 29 -0.35 -17.90 23.85
CA LEU A 29 0.02 -17.81 22.44
C LEU A 29 -0.42 -16.47 21.82
N PRO A 30 -1.67 -15.99 22.02
CA PRO A 30 -2.09 -14.68 21.49
C PRO A 30 -1.22 -13.54 22.04
N LYS A 31 -0.87 -13.59 23.33
CA LYS A 31 0.00 -12.59 23.98
C LYS A 31 1.45 -12.70 23.49
N GLN A 32 1.96 -13.89 23.21
CA GLN A 32 3.29 -14.10 22.62
C GLN A 32 3.34 -13.67 21.16
N VAL A 33 2.29 -13.95 20.37
CA VAL A 33 2.16 -13.53 18.97
C VAL A 33 2.05 -12.01 18.90
N HIS A 34 1.18 -11.38 19.70
CA HIS A 34 1.13 -9.92 19.82
C HIS A 34 2.47 -9.32 20.24
N ARG A 35 3.17 -9.91 21.21
CA ARG A 35 4.49 -9.42 21.64
C ARG A 35 5.57 -9.63 20.57
N LYS A 36 5.46 -10.66 19.73
CA LYS A 36 6.39 -10.94 18.62
C LYS A 36 6.13 -9.99 17.44
N ILE A 37 4.86 -9.72 17.11
CA ILE A 37 4.44 -8.76 16.09
C ILE A 37 4.82 -7.33 16.53
N ALA A 38 4.51 -6.95 17.78
CA ALA A 38 4.88 -5.66 18.34
C ALA A 38 6.40 -5.43 18.37
N LYS A 39 7.21 -6.48 18.55
CA LYS A 39 8.68 -6.40 18.49
C LYS A 39 9.24 -6.36 17.07
N ARG A 40 8.58 -7.00 16.10
CA ARG A 40 9.02 -7.03 14.70
C ARG A 40 8.71 -5.70 13.99
N GLY A 41 7.72 -4.97 14.50
CA GLY A 41 7.18 -3.79 13.85
C GLY A 41 6.33 -4.14 12.64
N PHE A 42 5.54 -3.18 12.17
CA PHE A 42 4.66 -3.32 11.02
C PHE A 42 5.12 -2.36 9.92
N GLU A 43 5.36 -2.84 8.71
CA GLU A 43 5.76 -1.99 7.57
C GLU A 43 4.53 -1.70 6.71
N PHE A 44 4.20 -0.44 6.48
CA PHE A 44 3.07 -0.05 5.62
C PHE A 44 3.50 0.97 4.58
N THR A 45 3.33 0.66 3.30
CA THR A 45 3.60 1.60 2.22
C THR A 45 2.31 2.20 1.66
N LEU A 46 2.21 3.52 1.73
CA LEU A 46 1.14 4.32 1.17
C LEU A 46 1.66 5.09 -0.03
N MET A 47 1.05 4.93 -1.20
CA MET A 47 1.36 5.74 -2.37
C MET A 47 0.31 6.83 -2.55
N VAL A 48 0.76 8.03 -2.92
CA VAL A 48 -0.12 9.16 -3.20
C VAL A 48 0.02 9.59 -4.66
N VAL A 49 -1.11 9.65 -5.36
CA VAL A 49 -1.19 10.05 -6.76
C VAL A 49 -2.27 11.09 -6.95
N GLY A 50 -1.99 12.09 -7.78
CA GLY A 50 -2.96 13.09 -8.20
C GLY A 50 -2.29 14.34 -8.72
N GLU A 51 -3.07 15.26 -9.27
CA GLU A 51 -2.54 16.49 -9.88
C GLU A 51 -1.75 17.34 -8.88
N ASN A 52 -0.80 18.13 -9.41
CA ASN A 52 -0.05 19.06 -8.59
C ASN A 52 -0.96 20.17 -8.02
N GLY A 53 -0.67 20.58 -6.79
CA GLY A 53 -1.45 21.62 -6.11
C GLY A 53 -2.77 21.16 -5.49
N LEU A 54 -3.08 19.86 -5.46
CA LEU A 54 -4.25 19.31 -4.74
C LEU A 54 -4.08 19.22 -3.22
N GLY A 55 -2.89 19.50 -2.69
CA GLY A 55 -2.62 19.44 -1.24
C GLY A 55 -2.22 18.05 -0.72
N LYS A 56 -1.64 17.20 -1.59
CA LYS A 56 -1.14 15.85 -1.27
C LYS A 56 -0.18 15.86 -0.07
N SER A 57 0.89 16.66 -0.17
CA SER A 57 1.91 16.74 0.89
C SER A 57 1.35 17.35 2.18
N THR A 58 0.43 18.32 2.08
CA THR A 58 -0.29 18.88 3.24
C THR A 58 -1.16 17.83 3.93
N LEU A 59 -1.85 16.96 3.17
CA LEU A 59 -2.62 15.87 3.76
C LEU A 59 -1.71 14.90 4.49
N ILE A 60 -0.59 14.50 3.87
CA ILE A 60 0.37 13.56 4.47
C ILE A 60 0.91 14.11 5.80
N ASN A 61 1.33 15.38 5.84
CA ASN A 61 1.77 16.00 7.09
C ASN A 61 0.66 16.03 8.14
N SER A 62 -0.58 16.32 7.73
CA SER A 62 -1.74 16.36 8.61
C SER A 62 -2.14 14.98 9.14
N LEU A 63 -2.02 13.92 8.33
CA LEU A 63 -2.47 12.57 8.68
C LEU A 63 -1.55 11.90 9.69
N PHE A 64 -0.24 12.17 9.58
CA PHE A 64 0.78 11.59 10.44
C PHE A 64 1.36 12.59 11.46
N LEU A 65 0.84 13.81 11.52
CA LEU A 65 1.32 14.89 12.40
C LEU A 65 2.84 15.05 12.38
N THR A 66 3.45 14.81 11.21
CA THR A 66 4.89 14.78 11.01
C THR A 66 5.22 15.77 9.89
N ASP A 67 6.19 16.65 10.11
CA ASP A 67 6.74 17.53 9.07
C ASP A 67 7.65 16.75 8.13
N LEU A 68 7.05 15.98 7.23
CA LEU A 68 7.80 15.18 6.24
C LEU A 68 8.44 16.03 5.15
N TYR A 69 7.94 17.25 4.97
CA TYR A 69 8.35 18.16 3.92
C TYR A 69 8.65 19.55 4.51
N PRO A 70 9.79 19.74 5.19
CA PRO A 70 10.14 21.03 5.80
C PRO A 70 10.45 22.12 4.77
N GLU A 71 10.89 21.77 3.55
CA GLU A 71 11.19 22.73 2.48
C GLU A 71 10.79 22.19 1.10
N GLN A 72 9.55 22.45 0.66
CA GLN A 72 9.21 22.24 -0.75
C GLN A 72 9.51 23.51 -1.56
N HIS A 73 10.60 23.49 -2.32
CA HIS A 73 10.82 24.47 -3.38
C HIS A 73 9.85 24.19 -4.52
N ILE A 74 8.76 24.96 -4.61
CA ILE A 74 7.81 24.86 -5.73
C ILE A 74 8.52 25.39 -6.98
N PRO A 75 8.82 24.53 -7.98
CA PRO A 75 9.53 24.97 -9.17
C PRO A 75 8.70 25.99 -9.97
N SER A 76 9.37 26.87 -10.71
CA SER A 76 8.70 27.84 -11.56
C SER A 76 7.94 27.15 -12.71
N ALA A 77 6.93 27.81 -13.29
CA ALA A 77 6.10 27.21 -14.36
C ALA A 77 6.90 26.67 -15.56
N GLN A 78 8.07 27.26 -15.86
CA GLN A 78 8.98 26.80 -16.91
C GLN A 78 9.78 25.54 -16.52
N GLU A 79 10.07 25.36 -15.24
CA GLU A 79 10.76 24.18 -14.70
C GLU A 79 9.79 23.00 -14.58
N LYS A 80 8.52 23.27 -14.20
CA LYS A 80 7.44 22.29 -14.19
C LYS A 80 7.22 21.63 -15.54
N LEU A 81 7.38 22.38 -16.64
CA LEU A 81 7.25 21.86 -18.01
C LEU A 81 8.34 20.84 -18.38
N ARG A 82 9.49 20.85 -17.68
CA ARG A 82 10.64 19.98 -17.96
C ARG A 82 10.83 18.88 -16.91
N GLN A 83 10.02 18.88 -15.86
CA GLN A 83 10.17 17.95 -14.75
C GLN A 83 9.43 16.65 -15.06
N SER A 84 10.19 15.60 -15.37
CA SER A 84 9.67 14.23 -15.36
C SER A 84 9.16 13.86 -13.96
N THR A 85 8.09 13.08 -13.88
CA THR A 85 7.59 12.51 -12.62
C THR A 85 8.71 11.74 -11.91
N LYS A 86 9.25 12.31 -10.84
CA LYS A 86 10.17 11.59 -9.94
C LYS A 86 9.34 10.99 -8.83
N ILE A 87 9.58 9.72 -8.51
CA ILE A 87 8.89 9.05 -7.42
C ILE A 87 9.81 9.13 -6.20
N GLU A 88 9.33 9.77 -5.13
CA GLU A 88 10.08 9.96 -3.90
C GLU A 88 9.44 9.14 -2.78
N ALA A 89 10.24 8.37 -2.06
CA ALA A 89 9.78 7.56 -0.94
C ALA A 89 10.37 8.11 0.36
N SER A 90 9.51 8.52 1.28
CA SER A 90 9.86 8.99 2.62
C SER A 90 9.41 7.96 3.65
N THR A 91 10.30 7.52 4.53
CA THR A 91 9.99 6.56 5.60
C THR A 91 9.89 7.27 6.95
N VAL A 92 8.85 6.95 7.73
CA VAL A 92 8.58 7.46 9.07
C VAL A 92 8.35 6.28 10.00
N GLU A 93 8.93 6.34 11.19
CA GLU A 93 8.59 5.40 12.26
C GLU A 93 7.61 6.07 13.20
N ILE A 94 6.40 5.54 13.27
CA ILE A 94 5.30 6.01 14.11
C ILE A 94 5.10 4.99 15.22
N GLU A 95 4.91 5.46 16.46
CA GLU A 95 4.57 4.58 17.58
C GLU A 95 3.11 4.82 17.97
N GLU A 96 2.25 3.82 17.73
CA GLU A 96 0.83 3.89 18.07
C GLU A 96 0.47 2.79 19.07
N ARG A 97 -0.05 3.17 20.24
CA ARG A 97 -0.48 2.26 21.32
C ARG A 97 0.59 1.22 21.73
N GLY A 98 1.88 1.57 21.62
CA GLY A 98 3.02 0.71 21.97
C GLY A 98 3.47 -0.25 20.85
N VAL A 99 2.90 -0.12 19.64
CA VAL A 99 3.34 -0.82 18.43
C VAL A 99 4.11 0.17 17.55
N LYS A 100 5.32 -0.23 17.12
CA LYS A 100 6.10 0.55 16.15
C LYS A 100 5.67 0.20 14.73
N VAL A 101 5.18 1.20 14.01
CA VAL A 101 4.78 1.13 12.61
C VAL A 101 5.80 1.91 11.78
N ARG A 102 6.44 1.25 10.83
CA ARG A 102 7.25 1.89 9.80
C ARG A 102 6.34 2.18 8.61
N LEU A 103 6.00 3.45 8.46
CA LEU A 103 5.23 3.94 7.34
C LEU A 103 6.18 4.43 6.24
N THR A 104 5.99 3.93 5.02
CA THR A 104 6.65 4.46 3.82
C THR A 104 5.62 5.22 2.99
N VAL A 105 5.77 6.53 2.88
CA VAL A 105 4.94 7.34 1.97
C VAL A 105 5.68 7.51 0.66
N VAL A 106 5.05 7.11 -0.44
CA VAL A 106 5.56 7.27 -1.80
C VAL A 106 4.78 8.41 -2.47
N ASP A 107 5.42 9.55 -2.68
CA ASP A 107 4.85 10.68 -3.41
C ASP A 107 5.26 10.62 -4.90
N THR A 108 4.38 11.16 -5.74
CA THR A 108 4.57 11.27 -7.18
C THR A 108 4.47 12.73 -7.63
N PRO A 109 5.44 13.59 -7.24
CA PRO A 109 5.49 14.96 -7.72
C PRO A 109 5.55 15.00 -9.25
N GLY A 110 4.73 15.87 -9.86
CA GLY A 110 4.70 16.05 -11.32
C GLY A 110 3.62 15.25 -12.05
N TYR A 111 2.81 14.46 -11.34
CA TYR A 111 1.67 13.80 -11.98
C TYR A 111 0.66 14.83 -12.52
N GLY A 112 0.38 14.75 -13.82
CA GLY A 112 -0.56 15.65 -14.51
C GLY A 112 0.04 16.95 -15.07
N ASP A 113 1.34 17.23 -14.84
CA ASP A 113 1.99 18.46 -15.34
C ASP A 113 2.54 18.31 -16.77
N ASN A 114 2.84 17.08 -17.20
CA ASN A 114 3.35 16.80 -18.54
C ASN A 114 2.24 16.90 -19.61
N LEU A 115 2.57 17.47 -20.77
CA LEU A 115 1.68 17.50 -21.95
C LEU A 115 1.29 16.09 -22.42
N ASN A 116 2.19 15.11 -22.20
CA ASN A 116 1.93 13.70 -22.47
C ASN A 116 1.50 12.98 -21.17
N GLY A 117 0.20 12.98 -20.89
CA GLY A 117 -0.36 12.29 -19.71
C GLY A 117 -0.16 10.77 -19.73
N THR A 118 0.14 10.16 -20.87
CA THR A 118 0.28 8.71 -21.04
C THR A 118 1.56 8.11 -20.46
N GLU A 119 2.61 8.92 -20.32
CA GLU A 119 3.87 8.46 -19.72
C GLU A 119 3.80 8.45 -18.19
N ASN A 120 2.96 9.31 -17.61
CA ASN A 120 2.87 9.50 -16.16
C ASN A 120 2.32 8.26 -15.44
N TYR A 121 1.18 7.71 -15.90
CA TYR A 121 0.59 6.52 -15.26
C TYR A 121 1.42 5.25 -15.54
N LYS A 122 2.11 5.18 -16.68
CA LYS A 122 3.05 4.07 -16.97
C LYS A 122 4.25 4.09 -16.03
N ALA A 123 4.79 5.27 -15.70
CA ALA A 123 5.88 5.38 -14.73
C ALA A 123 5.46 4.84 -13.34
N ILE A 124 4.23 5.17 -12.91
CA ILE A 124 3.64 4.66 -11.65
C ILE A 124 3.46 3.14 -11.72
N SER A 125 2.88 2.64 -12.81
CA SER A 125 2.66 1.21 -13.06
C SER A 125 3.98 0.42 -13.04
N ASN A 126 5.01 0.93 -13.72
CA ASN A 126 6.35 0.34 -13.73
C ASN A 126 7.00 0.34 -12.34
N TYR A 127 6.77 1.39 -11.53
CA TYR A 127 7.29 1.46 -10.17
C TYR A 127 6.65 0.38 -9.27
N ILE A 128 5.32 0.21 -9.35
CA ILE A 128 4.62 -0.85 -8.63
C ILE A 128 5.15 -2.23 -9.05
N ASP A 129 5.27 -2.49 -10.35
CA ASP A 129 5.81 -3.76 -10.87
C ASP A 129 7.25 -4.02 -10.40
N HIS A 130 8.07 -2.96 -10.30
CA HIS A 130 9.43 -3.05 -9.79
C HIS A 130 9.45 -3.41 -8.29
N GLN A 131 8.52 -2.87 -7.48
CA GLN A 131 8.39 -3.28 -6.07
C GLN A 131 7.98 -4.74 -5.94
N PHE A 132 7.01 -5.19 -6.75
CA PHE A 132 6.63 -6.61 -6.77
C PHE A 132 7.76 -7.52 -7.25
N GLU A 133 8.54 -7.10 -8.25
CA GLU A 133 9.69 -7.86 -8.72
C GLU A 133 10.80 -7.95 -7.67
N ARG A 134 11.05 -6.86 -6.94
CA ARG A 134 12.00 -6.85 -5.83
C ARG A 134 11.58 -7.83 -4.74
N TYR A 135 10.31 -7.78 -4.34
CA TYR A 135 9.77 -8.72 -3.35
C TYR A 135 9.87 -10.18 -3.83
N LEU A 136 9.55 -10.47 -5.09
CA LEU A 136 9.67 -11.81 -5.66
C LEU A 136 11.14 -12.29 -5.70
N LYS A 137 12.09 -11.41 -5.97
CA LYS A 137 13.54 -11.72 -5.91
C LYS A 137 13.97 -12.05 -4.49
N ASP A 138 13.50 -11.30 -3.50
CA ASP A 138 13.82 -11.52 -2.10
C ASP A 138 13.18 -12.82 -1.56
N GLU A 139 11.95 -13.14 -2.01
CA GLU A 139 11.26 -14.40 -1.68
C GLU A 139 11.99 -15.63 -2.28
N THR A 140 12.42 -15.52 -3.54
CA THR A 140 13.15 -16.58 -4.25
C THR A 140 14.61 -16.69 -3.82
N GLY A 141 15.17 -15.65 -3.19
CA GLY A 141 16.53 -15.59 -2.70
C GLY A 141 16.82 -16.55 -1.53
N LEU A 142 18.12 -16.62 -1.18
CA LEU A 142 18.63 -17.49 -0.11
C LEU A 142 18.36 -16.93 1.29
N ASN A 143 18.25 -15.61 1.44
CA ASN A 143 18.12 -14.92 2.74
C ASN A 143 16.67 -14.58 3.11
N ARG A 144 15.83 -15.61 3.30
CA ARG A 144 14.38 -15.45 3.59
C ARG A 144 14.02 -14.91 4.98
N ARG A 145 15.00 -14.70 5.87
CA ARG A 145 14.74 -14.39 7.29
C ARG A 145 14.45 -12.91 7.57
N ASN A 146 14.89 -12.00 6.70
CA ASN A 146 14.74 -10.55 6.89
C ASN A 146 14.29 -9.88 5.59
N ILE A 147 13.14 -10.31 5.08
CA ILE A 147 12.49 -9.67 3.92
C ILE A 147 11.84 -8.38 4.42
N SER A 148 12.22 -7.25 3.83
CA SER A 148 11.54 -5.96 4.00
C SER A 148 10.43 -5.85 2.97
N ASP A 149 9.22 -5.50 3.40
CA ASP A 149 8.11 -5.29 2.50
C ASP A 149 8.12 -3.87 1.95
N ASN A 150 8.35 -3.73 0.65
CA ASN A 150 8.31 -2.46 -0.06
C ASN A 150 7.14 -2.39 -1.05
N ARG A 151 6.22 -3.36 -1.00
CA ARG A 151 5.03 -3.36 -1.85
C ARG A 151 4.11 -2.21 -1.43
N ILE A 152 3.36 -1.69 -2.39
CA ILE A 152 2.42 -0.60 -2.14
C ILE A 152 1.10 -1.21 -1.70
N HIS A 153 0.70 -0.97 -0.46
CA HIS A 153 -0.52 -1.57 0.11
C HIS A 153 -1.78 -0.75 -0.21
N CYS A 154 -1.62 0.57 -0.34
CA CYS A 154 -2.73 1.48 -0.58
C CYS A 154 -2.28 2.64 -1.48
N LEU A 155 -3.12 2.96 -2.46
CA LEU A 155 -2.98 4.11 -3.34
C LEU A 155 -4.09 5.13 -3.04
N LEU A 156 -3.72 6.28 -2.48
CA LEU A 156 -4.62 7.42 -2.38
C LEU A 156 -4.66 8.16 -3.71
N TYR A 157 -5.81 8.09 -4.39
CA TYR A 157 -6.01 8.79 -5.66
C TYR A 157 -6.76 10.11 -5.44
N PHE A 158 -6.05 11.21 -5.59
CA PHE A 158 -6.60 12.56 -5.40
C PHE A 158 -7.30 13.02 -6.67
N ILE A 159 -8.62 13.18 -6.56
CA ILE A 159 -9.49 13.73 -7.59
C ILE A 159 -9.62 15.25 -7.33
N SER A 160 -9.44 16.03 -8.38
CA SER A 160 -9.61 17.48 -8.33
C SER A 160 -11.07 17.88 -8.11
N SER A 161 -11.38 18.67 -7.09
CA SER A 161 -12.72 19.23 -6.84
C SER A 161 -13.22 20.18 -7.94
N PHE A 162 -12.31 20.74 -8.75
CA PHE A 162 -12.70 21.62 -9.86
C PHE A 162 -13.39 20.90 -11.03
N ALA A 163 -13.27 19.58 -11.11
CA ALA A 163 -13.89 18.81 -12.18
C ALA A 163 -15.29 18.33 -11.77
N ARG A 164 -16.26 18.39 -12.67
CA ARG A 164 -17.63 17.89 -12.43
C ARG A 164 -17.73 16.34 -12.38
N GLY A 165 -16.62 15.65 -12.60
CA GLY A 165 -16.46 14.20 -12.62
C GLY A 165 -14.99 13.83 -12.79
N LEU A 166 -14.71 12.56 -13.11
CA LEU A 166 -13.36 12.06 -13.37
C LEU A 166 -12.84 12.58 -14.71
N LYS A 167 -11.58 13.02 -14.73
CA LYS A 167 -10.93 13.39 -15.98
C LYS A 167 -10.60 12.12 -16.78
N PRO A 168 -10.52 12.18 -18.13
CA PRO A 168 -10.12 11.04 -18.93
C PRO A 168 -8.76 10.46 -18.54
N LEU A 169 -7.83 11.33 -18.08
CA LEU A 169 -6.54 10.92 -17.54
C LEU A 169 -6.70 10.08 -16.26
N ASP A 170 -7.61 10.47 -15.36
CA ASP A 170 -7.88 9.74 -14.13
C ASP A 170 -8.45 8.35 -14.43
N ILE A 171 -9.38 8.28 -15.38
CA ILE A 171 -9.99 7.02 -15.81
C ILE A 171 -8.93 6.08 -16.39
N ALA A 172 -8.05 6.59 -17.26
CA ALA A 172 -6.98 5.79 -17.85
C ALA A 172 -6.01 5.26 -16.79
N CYS A 173 -5.63 6.10 -15.82
CA CYS A 173 -4.73 5.71 -14.74
C CYS A 173 -5.38 4.68 -13.81
N MET A 174 -6.61 4.92 -13.35
CA MET A 174 -7.33 3.99 -12.48
C MET A 174 -7.57 2.63 -13.15
N LYS A 175 -7.87 2.61 -14.46
CA LYS A 175 -7.98 1.39 -15.25
C LYS A 175 -6.67 0.60 -15.39
N GLU A 176 -5.52 1.24 -15.28
CA GLU A 176 -4.24 0.51 -15.28
C GLU A 176 -3.84 0.09 -13.87
N LEU A 177 -4.22 0.84 -12.84
CA LEU A 177 -3.77 0.59 -11.48
C LEU A 177 -4.68 -0.35 -10.66
N HIS A 178 -5.97 -0.44 -10.99
CA HIS A 178 -6.94 -1.19 -10.17
C HIS A 178 -6.61 -2.67 -9.99
N HIS A 179 -5.93 -3.32 -10.95
CA HIS A 179 -5.54 -4.72 -10.82
C HIS A 179 -4.25 -4.92 -10.00
N LYS A 180 -3.49 -3.84 -9.73
CA LYS A 180 -2.18 -3.90 -9.07
C LYS A 180 -2.18 -3.38 -7.64
N VAL A 181 -3.07 -2.47 -7.29
CA VAL A 181 -3.07 -1.80 -5.99
C VAL A 181 -4.48 -1.42 -5.55
N ASN A 182 -4.70 -1.44 -4.24
CA ASN A 182 -5.92 -0.95 -3.62
C ASN A 182 -6.07 0.56 -3.80
N ILE A 183 -7.02 0.97 -4.63
CA ILE A 183 -7.28 2.39 -4.90
C ILE A 183 -8.33 2.93 -3.93
N VAL A 184 -7.95 3.98 -3.19
CA VAL A 184 -8.88 4.77 -2.36
C VAL A 184 -9.06 6.15 -3.01
N PRO A 185 -10.23 6.43 -3.62
CA PRO A 185 -10.50 7.71 -4.23
C PRO A 185 -10.78 8.78 -3.17
N VAL A 186 -10.10 9.92 -3.30
CA VAL A 186 -10.15 11.04 -2.37
C VAL A 186 -10.40 12.33 -3.13
N ILE A 187 -11.46 13.06 -2.80
CA ILE A 187 -11.74 14.39 -3.36
C ILE A 187 -10.92 15.42 -2.61
N ALA A 188 -9.99 16.04 -3.31
CA ALA A 188 -9.13 17.09 -2.78
C ALA A 188 -9.85 18.43 -2.68
N LYS A 189 -9.45 19.29 -1.72
CA LYS A 189 -9.99 20.66 -1.55
C LYS A 189 -11.52 20.68 -1.56
N ALA A 190 -12.11 19.91 -0.64
CA ALA A 190 -13.56 19.87 -0.47
C ALA A 190 -14.17 21.21 -0.05
N ASP A 191 -13.35 22.12 0.50
CA ASP A 191 -13.71 23.50 0.84
C ASP A 191 -14.09 24.37 -0.37
N ALA A 192 -13.73 23.95 -1.58
CA ALA A 192 -14.14 24.63 -2.81
C ALA A 192 -15.57 24.29 -3.26
N LEU A 193 -16.20 23.28 -2.66
CA LEU A 193 -17.52 22.77 -3.05
C LEU A 193 -18.55 23.07 -1.98
N THR A 194 -19.77 23.40 -2.40
CA THR A 194 -20.92 23.40 -1.49
C THR A 194 -21.34 21.96 -1.16
N THR A 195 -22.06 21.77 -0.05
CA THR A 195 -22.56 20.43 0.34
C THR A 195 -23.39 19.76 -0.76
N MET A 196 -24.18 20.54 -1.50
CA MET A 196 -25.00 20.03 -2.60
C MET A 196 -24.14 19.58 -3.79
N GLU A 197 -23.15 20.38 -4.16
CA GLU A 197 -22.22 20.04 -5.25
C GLU A 197 -21.36 18.83 -4.90
N LEU A 198 -20.94 18.70 -3.64
CA LEU A 198 -20.17 17.56 -3.15
C LEU A 198 -20.98 16.26 -3.26
N ILE A 199 -22.26 16.26 -2.85
CA ILE A 199 -23.14 15.09 -3.01
C ILE A 199 -23.27 14.70 -4.48
N GLN A 200 -23.51 15.68 -5.36
CA GLN A 200 -23.62 15.45 -6.79
C GLN A 200 -22.31 14.91 -7.39
N MET A 201 -21.17 15.45 -6.97
CA MET A 201 -19.86 15.01 -7.43
C MET A 201 -19.56 13.58 -6.99
N LYS A 202 -19.85 13.22 -5.73
CA LYS A 202 -19.70 11.85 -5.22
C LYS A 202 -20.53 10.86 -6.05
N GLN A 203 -21.79 11.19 -6.34
CA GLN A 203 -22.66 10.36 -7.17
C GLN A 203 -22.13 10.20 -8.60
N ASN A 204 -21.69 11.30 -9.22
CA ASN A 204 -21.12 11.27 -10.57
C ASN A 204 -19.85 10.41 -10.64
N ILE A 205 -18.95 10.54 -9.66
CA ILE A 205 -17.71 9.74 -9.59
C ILE A 205 -18.06 8.26 -9.46
N LEU A 206 -18.97 7.88 -8.56
CA LEU A 206 -19.37 6.48 -8.37
C LEU A 206 -20.01 5.89 -9.63
N GLN A 207 -20.89 6.64 -10.30
CA GLN A 207 -21.48 6.21 -11.58
C GLN A 207 -20.41 6.00 -12.66
N GLN A 208 -19.41 6.88 -12.74
CA GLN A 208 -18.33 6.76 -13.71
C GLN A 208 -17.39 5.59 -13.41
N ILE A 209 -17.08 5.34 -12.14
CA ILE A 209 -16.29 4.17 -11.71
C ILE A 209 -17.00 2.88 -12.13
N HIS A 210 -18.31 2.79 -11.88
CA HIS A 210 -19.10 1.62 -12.24
C HIS A 210 -19.22 1.46 -13.77
N HIS A 211 -19.41 2.55 -14.51
CA HIS A 211 -19.49 2.53 -15.97
C HIS A 211 -18.18 2.05 -16.63
N HIS A 212 -17.04 2.39 -16.02
CA HIS A 212 -15.72 2.03 -16.54
C HIS A 212 -15.17 0.70 -16.00
N HIS A 213 -15.93 0.00 -15.15
CA HIS A 213 -15.54 -1.24 -14.47
C HIS A 213 -14.22 -1.12 -13.69
N ILE A 214 -14.06 0.00 -12.98
CA ILE A 214 -12.90 0.22 -12.11
C ILE A 214 -13.21 -0.37 -10.74
N GLU A 215 -12.37 -1.29 -10.30
CA GLU A 215 -12.44 -1.86 -8.95
C GLU A 215 -11.69 -0.94 -7.99
N ILE A 216 -12.43 -0.35 -7.06
CA ILE A 216 -11.86 0.41 -5.94
C ILE A 216 -11.84 -0.46 -4.70
N TYR A 217 -10.99 -0.11 -3.74
CA TYR A 217 -11.01 -0.77 -2.45
C TYR A 217 -12.39 -0.62 -1.79
N GLN A 218 -13.01 -1.75 -1.48
CA GLN A 218 -14.23 -1.81 -0.71
C GLN A 218 -13.87 -2.36 0.67
N ILE A 219 -14.37 -1.67 1.70
CA ILE A 219 -14.23 -2.13 3.08
C ILE A 219 -14.94 -3.50 3.16
N PRO A 220 -14.27 -4.55 3.69
CA PRO A 220 -14.88 -5.86 3.86
C PRO A 220 -16.17 -5.79 4.68
N GLU A 221 -17.09 -6.71 4.39
CA GLU A 221 -18.28 -6.87 5.22
C GLU A 221 -17.85 -7.43 6.59
N CYS A 222 -18.29 -6.80 7.67
CA CYS A 222 -17.99 -7.23 9.03
C CYS A 222 -18.43 -8.67 9.24
N ASP A 223 -17.67 -9.39 10.07
CA ASP A 223 -18.06 -10.74 10.46
C ASP A 223 -19.40 -10.69 11.22
N PRO A 224 -20.24 -11.74 11.11
CA PRO A 224 -21.51 -11.78 11.83
C PRO A 224 -21.35 -11.66 13.35
N ASP A 225 -20.17 -12.04 13.86
CA ASP A 225 -19.78 -11.99 15.27
C ASP A 225 -19.30 -10.60 15.74
N ASP A 226 -19.12 -9.63 14.84
CA ASP A 226 -18.72 -8.27 15.21
C ASP A 226 -19.83 -7.50 15.92
N ASP A 227 -19.44 -6.61 16.83
CA ASP A 227 -20.36 -5.72 17.55
C ASP A 227 -21.16 -4.84 16.56
N GLU A 228 -22.45 -4.62 16.84
CA GLU A 228 -23.33 -3.76 16.01
C GLU A 228 -22.78 -2.34 15.85
N GLU A 229 -22.05 -1.81 16.84
CA GLU A 229 -21.39 -0.50 16.76
C GLU A 229 -20.26 -0.48 15.70
N THR A 230 -19.51 -1.57 15.58
CA THR A 230 -18.44 -1.71 14.58
C THR A 230 -19.03 -1.86 13.18
N LYS A 231 -20.14 -2.59 13.05
CA LYS A 231 -20.90 -2.71 11.81
C LYS A 231 -21.41 -1.37 11.32
N GLU A 232 -22.01 -0.57 12.20
CA GLU A 232 -22.52 0.75 11.85
C GLU A 232 -21.39 1.71 11.42
N LYS A 233 -20.26 1.70 12.12
CA LYS A 233 -19.08 2.51 11.75
C LYS A 233 -18.55 2.13 10.36
N ASN A 234 -18.42 0.84 10.07
CA ASN A 234 -17.92 0.38 8.77
C ASN A 234 -18.90 0.72 7.64
N GLU A 235 -20.21 0.64 7.89
CA GLU A 235 -21.22 1.05 6.91
C GLU A 235 -21.17 2.56 6.64
N GLN A 236 -20.99 3.39 7.68
CA GLN A 236 -20.81 4.84 7.54
C GLN A 236 -19.56 5.19 6.74
N LEU A 237 -18.45 4.46 6.95
CA LEU A 237 -17.23 4.61 6.17
C LEU A 237 -17.46 4.23 4.70
N ARG A 238 -18.16 3.12 4.43
CA ARG A 238 -18.49 2.67 3.07
C ARG A 238 -19.32 3.71 2.31
N LYS A 239 -20.32 4.31 2.97
CA LYS A 239 -21.15 5.39 2.39
C LYS A 239 -20.38 6.69 2.15
N SER A 240 -19.27 6.89 2.85
CA SER A 240 -18.48 8.13 2.76
C SER A 240 -17.49 8.14 1.59
N ILE A 241 -17.25 6.99 0.93
CA ILE A 241 -16.38 6.88 -0.25
C ILE A 241 -17.09 7.46 -1.49
N PRO A 242 -16.44 8.33 -2.29
CA PRO A 242 -15.08 8.85 -2.13
C PRO A 242 -14.97 9.92 -1.02
N PHE A 243 -13.88 9.88 -0.24
CA PHE A 243 -13.70 10.77 0.91
C PHE A 243 -13.45 12.20 0.47
N ALA A 244 -14.19 13.17 1.02
CA ALA A 244 -13.99 14.59 0.75
C ALA A 244 -13.10 15.20 1.84
N ILE A 245 -11.91 15.66 1.46
CA ILE A 245 -10.89 16.10 2.42
C ILE A 245 -10.51 17.57 2.27
N ILE A 246 -10.13 18.12 3.41
CA ILE A 246 -9.54 19.45 3.57
C ILE A 246 -8.26 19.23 4.37
N ALA A 247 -7.13 19.70 3.85
CA ALA A 247 -5.84 19.57 4.51
C ALA A 247 -5.28 20.95 4.84
N SER A 248 -4.79 21.15 6.06
CA SER A 248 -4.08 22.36 6.48
C SER A 248 -2.93 21.97 7.39
N ALA A 249 -1.79 22.62 7.18
CA ALA A 249 -0.66 22.56 8.12
C ALA A 249 -0.76 23.64 9.20
N GLN A 250 -1.66 24.61 9.04
CA GLN A 250 -1.77 25.75 9.94
C GLN A 250 -2.72 25.45 11.10
N THR A 251 -2.29 25.83 12.30
CA THR A 251 -3.10 25.83 13.51
C THR A 251 -3.55 27.25 13.84
N TYR A 252 -4.78 27.35 14.33
CA TYR A 252 -5.37 28.61 14.76
C TYR A 252 -5.94 28.45 16.17
N ASP A 253 -5.78 29.47 17.01
CA ASP A 253 -6.44 29.52 18.32
C ASP A 253 -7.84 30.11 18.14
N VAL A 254 -8.85 29.24 18.25
CA VAL A 254 -10.26 29.62 18.21
C VAL A 254 -10.87 29.24 19.55
N GLN A 255 -11.35 30.25 20.29
CA GLN A 255 -11.99 30.06 21.62
C GLN A 255 -11.10 29.34 22.66
N GLY A 256 -9.77 29.54 22.60
CA GLY A 256 -8.82 28.94 23.55
C GLY A 256 -8.47 27.48 23.23
N LYS A 257 -8.89 26.97 22.07
CA LYS A 257 -8.49 25.67 21.53
C LYS A 257 -7.67 25.89 20.27
N ILE A 258 -6.49 25.28 20.24
CA ILE A 258 -5.65 25.21 19.05
C ILE A 258 -6.28 24.18 18.12
N LEU A 259 -6.87 24.64 17.02
CA LEU A 259 -7.52 23.80 16.02
C LEU A 259 -6.75 23.86 14.70
N HIS A 260 -6.65 22.71 14.03
CA HIS A 260 -6.12 22.63 12.69
C HIS A 260 -7.20 23.03 11.68
N GLY A 261 -6.92 24.04 10.87
CA GLY A 261 -7.94 24.54 9.96
C GLY A 261 -7.46 25.56 8.96
N ARG A 262 -8.39 26.06 8.16
CA ARG A 262 -8.16 27.12 7.18
C ARG A 262 -8.98 28.34 7.55
N MET A 263 -8.33 29.50 7.61
CA MET A 263 -8.99 30.78 7.83
C MET A 263 -9.32 31.43 6.48
N TYR A 264 -10.60 31.69 6.24
CA TYR A 264 -11.08 32.46 5.12
C TYR A 264 -11.63 33.81 5.59
N PRO A 265 -11.72 34.84 4.71
CA PRO A 265 -12.33 36.12 5.08
C PRO A 265 -13.77 35.99 5.60
N TRP A 266 -14.49 34.95 5.20
CA TRP A 266 -15.88 34.68 5.58
C TRP A 266 -16.04 33.68 6.72
N GLY A 267 -14.98 33.02 7.19
CA GLY A 267 -15.09 32.04 8.27
C GLY A 267 -13.90 31.12 8.43
N PHE A 268 -13.90 30.38 9.53
CA PHE A 268 -12.90 29.35 9.84
C PHE A 268 -13.44 27.97 9.48
N VAL A 269 -12.65 27.17 8.78
CA VAL A 269 -12.97 25.79 8.44
C VAL A 269 -12.09 24.88 9.26
N ASP A 270 -12.73 24.16 10.19
CA ASP A 270 -12.11 23.12 11.00
C ASP A 270 -12.01 21.81 10.21
N ILE A 271 -10.83 21.19 10.22
CA ILE A 271 -10.55 19.93 9.51
C ILE A 271 -11.08 18.73 10.30
N GLU A 272 -11.13 18.84 11.63
CA GLU A 272 -11.56 17.75 12.49
C GLU A 272 -13.09 17.64 12.55
N ASN A 273 -13.80 18.64 12.03
CA ASN A 273 -15.25 18.62 12.01
C ASN A 273 -15.80 17.66 10.93
N SER A 274 -16.48 16.60 11.38
CA SER A 274 -17.06 15.56 10.53
C SER A 274 -18.21 16.03 9.62
N ASP A 275 -18.80 17.21 9.88
CA ASP A 275 -19.91 17.72 9.05
C ASP A 275 -19.42 18.30 7.72
N TYR A 276 -18.21 18.85 7.71
CA TYR A 276 -17.62 19.52 6.54
C TYR A 276 -16.49 18.71 5.90
N CYS A 277 -15.83 17.84 6.67
CA CYS A 277 -14.66 17.11 6.21
C CYS A 277 -14.70 15.65 6.64
N ASP A 278 -14.45 14.74 5.69
CA ASP A 278 -14.31 13.32 5.96
C ASP A 278 -12.86 12.95 6.36
N PHE A 279 -12.07 13.90 6.89
CA PHE A 279 -10.64 13.68 7.19
C PHE A 279 -10.45 12.66 8.32
N LEU A 280 -11.20 12.79 9.41
CA LEU A 280 -11.18 11.82 10.50
C LEU A 280 -11.65 10.44 10.05
N LYS A 281 -12.62 10.37 9.13
CA LYS A 281 -13.09 9.11 8.55
C LYS A 281 -12.00 8.45 7.71
N LEU A 282 -11.31 9.20 6.86
CA LEU A 282 -10.17 8.70 6.08
C LEU A 282 -9.05 8.20 6.99
N ARG A 283 -8.68 8.97 8.03
CA ARG A 283 -7.66 8.57 9.00
C ARG A 283 -8.06 7.30 9.75
N THR A 284 -9.30 7.23 10.24
CA THR A 284 -9.82 6.05 10.94
C THR A 284 -9.87 4.84 10.03
N MET A 285 -10.32 5.00 8.79
CA MET A 285 -10.35 3.94 7.78
C MET A 285 -8.94 3.41 7.52
N LEU A 286 -7.96 4.30 7.30
CA LEU A 286 -6.59 3.88 7.07
C LEU A 286 -6.04 3.10 8.25
N ILE A 287 -6.18 3.59 9.50
CA ILE A 287 -5.63 2.94 10.70
C ILE A 287 -6.30 1.58 10.97
N THR A 288 -7.63 1.52 10.92
CA THR A 288 -8.37 0.28 11.23
C THR A 288 -8.15 -0.79 10.16
N HIS A 289 -8.08 -0.40 8.88
CA HIS A 289 -7.99 -1.34 7.75
C HIS A 289 -6.57 -1.47 7.18
N MET A 290 -5.51 -1.04 7.89
CA MET A 290 -4.12 -1.20 7.40
C MET A 290 -3.78 -2.66 7.13
N GLN A 291 -4.18 -3.56 8.03
CA GLN A 291 -3.90 -4.99 7.91
C GLN A 291 -4.67 -5.61 6.75
N ASP A 292 -5.95 -5.31 6.63
CA ASP A 292 -6.79 -5.79 5.53
C ASP A 292 -6.26 -5.35 4.16
N LEU A 293 -5.84 -4.08 4.03
CA LEU A 293 -5.20 -3.57 2.81
C LEU A 293 -3.93 -4.37 2.44
N GLN A 294 -3.17 -4.83 3.43
CA GLN A 294 -2.01 -5.70 3.19
C GLN A 294 -2.42 -7.10 2.76
N GLU A 295 -3.40 -7.70 3.44
CA GLU A 295 -3.90 -9.03 3.11
C GLU A 295 -4.43 -9.08 1.67
N ILE A 296 -5.22 -8.09 1.25
CA ILE A 296 -5.68 -7.97 -0.14
C ILE A 296 -4.50 -7.78 -1.12
N THR A 297 -3.50 -6.98 -0.74
CA THR A 297 -2.30 -6.79 -1.58
C THR A 297 -1.54 -8.10 -1.76
N ASP A 298 -1.52 -8.96 -0.75
CA ASP A 298 -0.81 -10.22 -0.75
C ASP A 298 -1.58 -11.30 -1.52
N GLU A 299 -2.85 -11.49 -1.18
CA GLU A 299 -3.69 -12.57 -1.71
C GLU A 299 -4.20 -12.32 -3.12
N ILE A 300 -4.47 -11.06 -3.47
CA ILE A 300 -5.04 -10.71 -4.77
C ILE A 300 -3.94 -10.14 -5.66
N HIS A 301 -3.41 -8.96 -5.34
CA HIS A 301 -2.54 -8.23 -6.27
C HIS A 301 -1.20 -8.92 -6.50
N TYR A 302 -0.52 -9.34 -5.43
CA TYR A 302 0.77 -9.99 -5.52
C TYR A 302 0.68 -11.40 -6.11
N GLU A 303 -0.28 -12.22 -5.70
CA GLU A 303 -0.46 -13.56 -6.25
C GLU A 303 -0.90 -13.55 -7.73
N ASN A 304 -1.69 -12.57 -8.16
CA ASN A 304 -1.98 -12.36 -9.58
C ASN A 304 -0.70 -12.05 -10.37
N TYR A 305 0.11 -11.08 -9.90
CA TYR A 305 1.38 -10.74 -10.54
C TYR A 305 2.37 -11.91 -10.56
N ARG A 306 2.45 -12.65 -9.45
CA ARG A 306 3.29 -13.82 -9.30
C ARG A 306 2.87 -14.93 -10.27
N SER A 307 1.57 -15.18 -10.38
CA SER A 307 1.01 -16.15 -11.30
C SER A 307 1.38 -15.81 -12.74
N ASP A 308 1.21 -14.56 -13.16
CA ASP A 308 1.57 -14.09 -14.50
C ASP A 308 3.08 -14.24 -14.79
N LYS A 309 3.94 -13.84 -13.84
CA LYS A 309 5.40 -14.00 -13.98
C LYS A 309 5.84 -15.45 -14.00
N LEU A 310 5.23 -16.33 -13.20
CA LEU A 310 5.55 -17.76 -13.18
C LEU A 310 5.09 -18.43 -14.48
N GLN A 311 3.92 -18.07 -15.00
CA GLN A 311 3.48 -18.53 -16.32
C GLN A 311 4.47 -18.08 -17.39
N LEU A 312 4.84 -16.80 -17.41
CA LEU A 312 5.81 -16.27 -18.37
C LEU A 312 7.16 -16.98 -18.29
N LYS A 313 7.68 -17.22 -17.08
CA LYS A 313 8.93 -17.99 -16.88
C LYS A 313 8.80 -19.44 -17.36
N LYS A 314 7.66 -20.09 -17.15
CA LYS A 314 7.39 -21.45 -17.68
C LYS A 314 7.37 -21.45 -19.20
N PHE A 315 6.73 -20.46 -19.83
CA PHE A 315 6.74 -20.30 -21.29
C PHE A 315 8.15 -20.09 -21.84
N LEU A 316 8.92 -19.17 -21.25
CA LEU A 316 10.30 -18.92 -21.66
C LEU A 316 11.23 -20.12 -21.44
N ALA A 317 11.09 -20.84 -20.32
CA ALA A 317 11.84 -22.05 -20.05
C ALA A 317 11.50 -23.18 -21.03
N ASN A 318 10.23 -23.28 -21.45
CA ASN A 318 9.80 -24.23 -22.48
C ASN A 318 10.34 -23.84 -23.85
N ASP A 319 10.35 -22.56 -24.22
CA ASP A 319 10.93 -22.07 -25.47
C ASP A 319 12.45 -22.28 -25.52
N GLU A 320 13.18 -22.05 -24.42
CA GLU A 320 14.60 -22.37 -24.33
C GLU A 320 14.87 -23.88 -24.43
N LYS A 321 14.05 -24.72 -23.78
CA LYS A 321 14.15 -26.18 -23.92
C LYS A 321 13.88 -26.63 -25.35
N GLN A 322 12.86 -26.07 -26.02
CA GLN A 322 12.57 -26.35 -27.42
C GLN A 322 13.72 -25.90 -28.32
N LYS A 323 14.28 -24.70 -28.11
CA LYS A 323 15.45 -24.20 -28.86
C LYS A 323 16.68 -25.09 -28.68
N LYS A 324 16.95 -25.56 -27.46
CA LYS A 324 18.05 -26.52 -27.20
C LYS A 324 17.82 -27.85 -27.90
N LEU A 325 16.59 -28.38 -27.85
CA LEU A 325 16.23 -29.62 -28.52
C LEU A 325 16.36 -29.52 -30.05
N ILE A 326 15.93 -28.39 -30.63
CA ILE A 326 16.07 -28.11 -32.07
C ILE A 326 17.55 -28.01 -32.45
N GLN A 327 18.36 -27.29 -31.68
CA GLN A 327 19.81 -27.20 -31.94
C GLN A 327 20.52 -28.56 -31.87
N GLU A 328 20.12 -29.43 -30.95
CA GLU A 328 20.68 -30.77 -30.83
C GLU A 328 20.26 -31.65 -32.01
N LYS A 329 18.99 -31.57 -32.42
CA LYS A 329 18.48 -32.27 -33.62
C LYS A 329 19.12 -31.78 -34.91
N ASP A 330 19.37 -30.49 -35.07
CA ASP A 330 20.08 -29.93 -36.23
C ASP A 330 21.54 -30.40 -36.30
N LYS A 331 22.21 -30.53 -35.14
CA LYS A 331 23.57 -31.09 -35.07
C LYS A 331 23.59 -32.58 -35.44
N GLU A 332 22.62 -33.36 -34.98
CA GLU A 332 22.46 -34.76 -35.38
C GLU A 332 22.21 -34.88 -36.89
N LEU A 333 21.32 -34.04 -37.43
CA LEU A 333 20.98 -34.03 -38.85
C LEU A 333 22.19 -33.71 -39.73
N ARG A 334 23.02 -32.72 -39.34
CA ARG A 334 24.28 -32.40 -40.04
C ARG A 334 25.27 -33.58 -40.03
N ARG A 335 25.46 -34.24 -38.88
CA ARG A 335 26.34 -35.42 -38.80
C ARG A 335 25.85 -36.55 -39.72
N MET A 336 24.54 -36.77 -39.77
CA MET A 336 23.94 -37.79 -40.62
C MET A 336 24.08 -37.45 -42.11
N GLN A 337 23.91 -36.17 -42.49
CA GLN A 337 24.13 -35.70 -43.85
C GLN A 337 25.59 -35.85 -44.29
N GLU A 338 26.56 -35.53 -43.42
CA GLU A 338 27.98 -35.73 -43.70
C GLU A 338 28.31 -37.23 -43.88
N MET A 339 27.71 -38.11 -43.08
CA MET A 339 27.90 -39.55 -43.19
C MET A 339 27.30 -40.11 -44.50
N LEU A 340 26.13 -39.63 -44.90
CA LEU A 340 25.50 -39.99 -46.18
C LEU A 340 26.30 -39.48 -47.37
N ALA A 341 26.83 -38.25 -47.31
CA ALA A 341 27.68 -37.69 -48.36
C ALA A 341 28.98 -38.51 -48.52
N LYS A 342 29.59 -38.94 -47.41
CA LYS A 342 30.76 -39.85 -47.45
C LYS A 342 30.43 -41.20 -48.08
N MET A 343 29.28 -41.79 -47.74
CA MET A 343 28.82 -43.05 -48.33
C MET A 343 28.49 -42.92 -49.82
N GLN A 344 27.88 -41.81 -50.25
CA GLN A 344 27.64 -41.56 -51.67
C GLN A 344 28.96 -41.35 -52.44
N GLY A 345 29.93 -40.68 -51.83
CA GLY A 345 31.28 -40.53 -52.40
C GLY A 345 31.98 -41.86 -52.63
N SER A 346 31.96 -42.76 -51.64
CA SER A 346 32.58 -44.09 -51.78
C SER A 346 31.85 -45.00 -52.78
N LEU A 347 30.53 -44.89 -52.91
CA LEU A 347 29.75 -45.59 -53.93
C LEU A 347 30.04 -45.10 -55.36
N LEU A 348 30.35 -43.80 -55.52
CA LEU A 348 30.77 -43.22 -56.80
C LEU A 348 32.20 -43.61 -57.16
N GLU A 349 33.10 -43.73 -56.18
CA GLU A 349 34.46 -44.24 -56.38
C GLU A 349 34.49 -45.73 -56.73
N GLN A 350 33.58 -46.55 -56.19
CA GLN A 350 33.47 -47.97 -56.55
C GLN A 350 32.83 -48.23 -57.93
N LYS A 351 32.24 -47.21 -58.57
CA LYS A 351 31.61 -47.31 -59.88
C LYS A 351 32.48 -46.80 -61.04
N LYS A 352 33.70 -46.32 -60.76
CA LYS A 352 34.76 -46.09 -61.74
C LYS A 352 35.71 -47.28 -61.73
#